data_AF-A0A6J4J321-F1
#
_entry.id   AF-A0A6J4J321-F1
#
_cell.length_a   1.000
_cell.length_b   1.000
_cell.length_c   1.000
_cell.angle_alpha   90.00
_cell.angle_beta   90.00
_cell.angle_gamma   90.00
#
_symmetry.space_group_name_H-M   'P 1'
#
loop_
_entity.id
_entity.type
_entity.pdbx_description
1 polymer ?
#
loop_
_entity_poly.entity_id
_entity_poly.type
_entity_poly.pdbx_seq_one_letter_code
_entity_poly.pdbx_strand_id
1 'polypeptide(L)'
;MFRQFRRSVYRFINPDNFIDLQLDRAFDGYEKWPVHAKVFPLYKFVDLYRAAQAFVARQPNLREIRSQHDESLARILNRHFNSEDSRTLNAPVMIPRKVDYHQEIFVPSDTFWLLGAGEGATVAPAIVRVRFMQYRNEVHLEIAAEREGAAGEIMDAMIDLAAANSIYRNRMIAVAFEPEIRDDYGDVESAERFDIVFLREPKISDEDIILDTGIKAVLERTVVDFHNRRAELMKLGLPGKRGVLFYGPPGTGKTHTCKYLACRLESVTTIIATGKALGYIKSICSVARLLQPSLVLLEDVDLVFADRQINPYSPILGEFMDQLDGFGE
;
A
#
# COMPACT_ATOMS: atom_id res chain seq x y z
N MET A 1 -44.87 4.64 41.15
CA MET A 1 -43.76 4.72 42.11
C MET A 1 -42.69 3.69 41.72
N PHE A 2 -42.02 3.88 40.57
CA PHE A 2 -40.94 3.01 40.12
C PHE A 2 -39.62 3.75 40.35
N ARG A 3 -38.87 3.30 41.36
CA ARG A 3 -37.56 3.84 41.72
C ARG A 3 -36.50 2.78 41.39
N GLN A 4 -35.39 3.27 40.85
CA GLN A 4 -34.07 2.64 40.77
C GLN A 4 -33.88 1.46 39.82
N PHE A 5 -33.30 1.76 38.64
CA PHE A 5 -32.08 1.11 38.16
C PHE A 5 -31.30 2.08 37.25
N ARG A 6 -30.69 3.13 37.84
CA ARG A 6 -29.50 3.77 37.24
C ARG A 6 -28.28 3.02 37.76
N ARG A 7 -27.85 1.97 37.05
CA ARG A 7 -26.47 1.49 37.17
C ARG A 7 -25.63 2.37 36.26
N SER A 8 -25.07 3.43 36.84
CA SER A 8 -24.00 4.21 36.24
C SER A 8 -22.78 3.28 36.12
N VAL A 9 -22.61 2.64 34.97
CA VAL A 9 -21.35 1.98 34.62
C VAL A 9 -20.38 3.10 34.28
N TYR A 10 -19.79 3.72 35.32
CA TYR A 10 -18.54 4.43 35.15
C TYR A 10 -17.51 3.38 34.75
N ARG A 11 -17.37 3.12 33.44
CA ARG A 11 -16.12 2.56 32.92
C ARG A 11 -15.03 3.50 33.41
N PHE A 12 -13.96 2.97 33.99
CA PHE A 12 -12.75 3.71 34.29
C PHE A 12 -12.25 4.32 32.97
N ILE A 13 -12.63 5.58 32.75
CA ILE A 13 -12.22 6.42 31.63
C ILE A 13 -10.76 6.78 31.94
N ASN A 14 -9.81 6.10 31.31
CA ASN A 14 -8.39 6.40 31.51
C ASN A 14 -8.06 7.75 30.84
N PRO A 15 -7.77 8.82 31.61
CA PRO A 15 -7.47 10.16 31.08
C PRO A 15 -6.38 10.16 30.01
N ASP A 16 -5.41 9.24 30.10
CA ASP A 16 -4.28 9.16 29.19
C ASP A 16 -4.62 8.66 27.78
N ASN A 17 -5.82 8.11 27.58
CA ASN A 17 -6.32 7.66 26.28
C ASN A 17 -7.02 8.76 25.48
N PHE A 18 -7.18 9.97 26.03
CA PHE A 18 -7.94 11.04 25.37
C PHE A 18 -6.99 11.98 24.63
N ILE A 19 -7.12 12.02 23.31
CA ILE A 19 -6.26 12.88 22.49
C ILE A 19 -6.35 14.33 22.93
N ASP A 20 -7.56 14.87 23.12
CA ASP A 20 -7.78 16.28 23.46
C ASP A 20 -7.02 16.68 24.74
N LEU A 21 -7.21 15.93 25.82
CA LEU A 21 -6.50 16.16 27.09
C LEU A 21 -4.98 15.95 26.97
N GLN A 22 -4.53 15.09 26.05
CA GLN A 22 -3.10 14.94 25.81
C GLN A 22 -2.53 16.06 24.95
N LEU A 23 -3.31 16.64 24.03
CA LEU A 23 -2.92 17.80 23.25
C LEU A 23 -2.79 19.02 24.17
N ASP A 24 -3.79 19.29 25.02
CA ASP A 24 -3.76 20.37 26.02
C ASP A 24 -2.55 20.29 26.96
N ARG A 25 -2.08 19.07 27.26
CA ARG A 25 -0.89 18.84 28.10
C ARG A 25 0.42 18.92 27.33
N ALA A 26 0.40 18.69 26.02
CA ALA A 26 1.60 18.54 25.21
C ALA A 26 1.99 19.83 24.47
N PHE A 27 1.00 20.62 24.05
CA PHE A 27 1.21 21.73 23.13
C PHE A 27 0.34 22.93 23.51
N ASP A 28 0.90 24.13 23.33
CA ASP A 28 0.14 25.38 23.38
C ASP A 28 -0.25 25.83 21.96
N GLY A 29 -1.48 26.30 21.78
CA GLY A 29 -1.93 26.89 20.51
C GLY A 29 -2.05 25.92 19.33
N TYR A 30 -2.12 24.61 19.60
CA TYR A 30 -2.22 23.56 18.59
C TYR A 30 -3.47 23.66 17.72
N GLU A 31 -4.50 24.38 18.18
CA GLU A 31 -5.77 24.57 17.47
C GLU A 31 -5.59 25.35 16.17
N LYS A 32 -4.50 26.11 16.05
CA LYS A 32 -4.16 26.91 14.87
C LYS A 32 -3.19 26.20 13.92
N TRP A 33 -2.70 25.02 14.27
CA TRP A 33 -1.69 24.34 13.47
C TRP A 33 -2.28 23.88 12.13
N PRO A 34 -1.63 24.19 10.99
CA PRO A 34 -2.08 23.72 9.69
C PRO A 34 -2.04 22.19 9.64
N VAL A 35 -3.10 21.59 9.10
CA VAL A 35 -3.20 20.13 8.92
C VAL A 35 -3.05 19.76 7.46
N HIS A 36 -2.08 18.89 7.18
CA HIS A 36 -1.95 18.21 5.89
C HIS A 36 -2.57 16.82 6.01
N ALA A 37 -3.40 16.44 5.05
CA ALA A 37 -4.02 15.13 4.99
C ALA A 37 -3.89 14.54 3.59
N LYS A 38 -3.50 13.26 3.50
CA LYS A 38 -3.54 12.48 2.26
C LYS A 38 -4.27 11.16 2.51
N VAL A 39 -5.02 10.73 1.50
CA VAL A 39 -5.77 9.47 1.50
C VAL A 39 -5.06 8.48 0.59
N PHE A 40 -4.93 7.24 1.08
CA PHE A 40 -4.24 6.15 0.41
C PHE A 40 -5.13 4.91 0.33
N PRO A 41 -4.93 4.05 -0.68
CA PRO A 41 -5.61 2.77 -0.76
C PRO A 41 -5.18 1.82 0.38
N LEU A 42 -6.06 0.88 0.74
CA LEU A 42 -5.84 -0.08 1.84
C LEU A 42 -4.48 -0.78 1.81
N TYR A 43 -3.97 -1.18 0.64
CA TYR A 43 -2.70 -1.91 0.56
C TYR A 43 -1.52 -1.09 1.14
N LYS A 44 -1.62 0.25 1.21
CA LYS A 44 -0.61 1.10 1.84
C LYS A 44 -0.64 1.10 3.37
N PHE A 45 -1.64 0.51 4.01
CA PHE A 45 -1.87 0.67 5.44
C PHE A 45 -0.66 0.26 6.29
N VAL A 46 -0.14 -0.95 6.07
CA VAL A 46 0.98 -1.46 6.87
C VAL A 46 2.26 -0.67 6.60
N ASP A 47 2.52 -0.32 5.34
CA ASP A 47 3.71 0.45 4.94
C ASP A 47 3.71 1.83 5.59
N LEU A 48 2.58 2.55 5.52
CA LEU A 48 2.43 3.86 6.12
C LEU A 48 2.50 3.80 7.65
N TYR A 49 1.85 2.82 8.27
CA TYR A 49 1.90 2.65 9.72
C TYR A 49 3.33 2.38 10.21
N ARG A 50 4.05 1.44 9.58
CA ARG A 50 5.44 1.14 9.93
C ARG A 50 6.38 2.31 9.65
N ALA A 51 6.18 3.03 8.54
CA ALA A 51 6.96 4.22 8.23
C ALA A 51 6.73 5.33 9.26
N ALA A 52 5.47 5.60 9.63
CA ALA A 52 5.15 6.54 10.68
C ALA A 52 5.84 6.15 12.00
N GLN A 53 5.71 4.90 12.44
CA GLN A 53 6.39 4.39 13.63
C GLN A 53 7.91 4.56 13.58
N ALA A 54 8.54 4.17 12.48
CA ALA A 54 9.99 4.25 12.30
C ALA A 54 10.49 5.71 12.25
N PHE A 55 9.69 6.62 11.68
CA PHE A 55 9.98 8.04 11.63
C PHE A 55 9.89 8.67 13.03
N VAL A 56 8.76 8.47 13.72
CA VAL A 56 8.52 9.11 15.02
C VAL A 56 9.44 8.58 16.11
N ALA A 57 9.84 7.31 16.04
CA ALA A 57 10.76 6.70 17.00
C ALA A 57 12.15 7.37 17.05
N ARG A 58 12.50 8.19 16.04
CA ARG A 58 13.74 8.96 15.99
C ARG A 58 13.63 10.33 16.66
N GLN A 59 12.43 10.75 17.04
CA GLN A 59 12.18 12.06 17.65
C GLN A 59 12.18 11.95 19.17
N PRO A 60 12.77 12.93 19.89
CA PRO A 60 12.68 12.99 21.35
C PRO A 60 11.25 13.34 21.76
N ASN A 61 10.92 13.10 23.03
CA ASN A 61 9.62 13.46 23.62
C ASN A 61 8.41 12.93 22.83
N LEU A 62 8.58 11.78 22.16
CA LEU A 62 7.52 11.07 21.48
C LEU A 62 6.50 10.53 22.50
N ARG A 63 5.21 10.73 22.19
CA ARG A 63 4.11 10.07 22.88
C ARG A 63 3.14 9.43 21.90
N GLU A 64 2.95 8.12 21.98
CA GLU A 64 1.92 7.39 21.24
C GLU A 64 0.60 7.40 22.02
N ILE A 65 -0.51 7.66 21.32
CA ILE A 65 -1.86 7.63 21.86
C ILE A 65 -2.72 6.75 20.96
N ARG A 66 -3.38 5.78 21.60
CA ARG A 66 -4.29 4.83 20.94
C ARG A 66 -5.72 5.17 21.32
N SER A 67 -6.31 6.08 20.54
CA SER A 67 -7.69 6.52 20.70
C SER A 67 -8.38 6.52 19.36
N GLN A 68 -9.61 6.01 19.28
CA GLN A 68 -10.39 6.02 18.06
C GLN A 68 -11.27 7.27 18.01
N HIS A 69 -11.19 8.01 16.90
CA HIS A 69 -12.04 9.16 16.65
C HIS A 69 -12.67 9.11 15.27
N ASP A 70 -13.96 9.41 15.19
CA ASP A 70 -14.67 9.38 13.91
C ASP A 70 -14.34 10.59 13.00
N GLU A 71 -13.72 11.63 13.56
CA GLU A 71 -13.47 12.91 12.91
C GLU A 71 -12.06 13.05 12.35
N SER A 72 -11.86 13.95 11.39
CA SER A 72 -10.53 14.30 10.86
C SER A 72 -9.69 15.02 11.91
N LEU A 73 -8.36 14.98 11.77
CA LEU A 73 -7.44 15.67 12.67
C LEU A 73 -7.75 17.18 12.70
N ALA A 74 -7.95 17.81 11.53
CA ALA A 74 -8.33 19.21 11.45
C ALA A 74 -9.59 19.55 12.27
N ARG A 75 -10.59 18.66 12.30
CA ARG A 75 -11.81 18.89 13.09
C ARG A 75 -11.60 18.60 14.58
N ILE A 76 -10.67 17.72 14.92
CA ILE A 76 -10.26 17.48 16.31
C ILE A 76 -9.58 18.72 16.87
N LEU A 77 -8.63 19.33 16.14
CA LEU A 77 -7.91 20.52 16.61
C LEU A 77 -8.80 21.76 16.72
N ASN A 78 -9.77 21.93 15.81
CA ASN A 78 -10.64 23.12 15.77
C ASN A 78 -11.86 23.06 16.71
N ARG A 79 -12.08 21.96 17.42
CA ARG A 79 -13.22 21.83 18.35
C ARG A 79 -12.73 21.92 19.79
N HIS A 80 -13.22 22.92 20.51
CA HIS A 80 -13.19 22.91 21.97
C HIS A 80 -14.28 21.96 22.47
N PHE A 81 -13.88 20.80 22.99
CA PHE A 81 -14.81 19.81 23.53
C PHE A 81 -15.27 20.24 24.93
N ASN A 82 -16.51 20.71 25.04
CA ASN A 82 -17.14 20.85 26.34
C ASN A 82 -17.39 19.45 26.92
N SER A 83 -17.17 19.29 28.23
CA SER A 83 -17.21 18.03 28.99
C SER A 83 -18.53 17.23 28.93
N GLU A 84 -19.54 17.70 28.19
CA GLU A 84 -20.86 17.07 28.02
C GLU A 84 -21.04 16.31 26.70
N ASP A 85 -20.13 16.49 25.72
CA ASP A 85 -20.19 15.72 24.48
C ASP A 85 -19.78 14.28 24.78
N SER A 86 -20.77 13.38 24.81
CA SER A 86 -20.61 11.95 25.10
C SER A 86 -19.85 11.24 23.98
N ARG A 87 -18.55 11.49 23.86
CA ARG A 87 -17.66 10.67 23.04
C ARG A 87 -17.53 9.32 23.74
N THR A 88 -18.04 8.27 23.11
CA THR A 88 -17.66 6.90 23.42
C THR A 88 -16.21 6.73 22.96
N LEU A 89 -15.28 7.03 23.86
CA LEU A 89 -13.86 6.98 23.62
C LEU A 89 -13.42 5.51 23.63
N ASN A 90 -13.21 4.98 22.44
CA ASN A 90 -12.89 3.57 22.23
C ASN A 90 -11.40 3.41 21.94
N ALA A 91 -10.81 2.34 22.46
CA ALA A 91 -9.52 1.89 21.96
C ALA A 91 -9.65 1.57 20.46
N PRO A 92 -8.61 1.82 19.65
CA PRO A 92 -8.66 1.49 18.24
C PRO A 92 -8.90 0.00 18.03
N VAL A 93 -9.66 -0.33 16.99
CA VAL A 93 -9.86 -1.71 16.56
C VAL A 93 -8.56 -2.23 15.98
N MET A 94 -8.16 -3.44 16.37
CA MET A 94 -6.97 -4.08 15.82
C MET A 94 -7.33 -4.78 14.50
N ILE A 95 -6.78 -4.30 13.40
CA ILE A 95 -7.07 -4.76 12.04
C ILE A 95 -6.05 -5.81 11.63
N PRO A 96 -6.46 -7.06 11.32
CA PRO A 96 -5.55 -8.08 10.82
C PRO A 96 -5.06 -7.70 9.42
N ARG A 97 -3.74 -7.75 9.20
CA ARG A 97 -3.11 -7.52 7.89
C ARG A 97 -1.98 -8.51 7.66
N LYS A 98 -2.00 -9.14 6.49
CA LYS A 98 -0.88 -9.95 6.00
C LYS A 98 0.33 -9.06 5.75
N VAL A 99 1.50 -9.58 6.12
CA VAL A 99 2.81 -8.96 5.81
C VAL A 99 3.72 -9.88 5.02
N ASP A 100 3.26 -11.11 4.83
CA ASP A 100 3.81 -12.16 3.99
C ASP A 100 2.67 -13.16 3.76
N TYR A 101 2.86 -14.15 2.88
CA TYR A 101 1.92 -15.26 2.69
C TYR A 101 1.63 -16.00 4.01
N HIS A 102 2.68 -16.24 4.81
CA HIS A 102 2.61 -17.01 6.05
C HIS A 102 2.35 -16.18 7.31
N GLN A 103 2.55 -14.85 7.26
CA GLN A 103 2.55 -14.01 8.45
C GLN A 103 1.43 -12.97 8.40
N GLU A 104 0.75 -12.82 9.53
CA GLU A 104 -0.24 -11.77 9.78
C GLU A 104 0.16 -10.98 11.02
N ILE A 105 -0.11 -9.68 10.99
CA ILE A 105 0.02 -8.78 12.14
C ILE A 105 -1.30 -8.08 12.40
N PHE A 106 -1.43 -7.48 13.57
CA PHE A 106 -2.57 -6.65 13.93
C PHE A 106 -2.13 -5.19 13.99
N VAL A 107 -2.74 -4.35 13.16
CA VAL A 107 -2.45 -2.91 13.09
C VAL A 107 -3.62 -2.13 13.69
N PRO A 108 -3.40 -1.21 14.64
CA PRO A 108 -4.47 -0.39 15.19
C PRO A 108 -5.12 0.48 14.11
N SER A 109 -6.46 0.57 14.11
CA SER A 109 -7.24 1.33 13.13
C SER A 109 -7.05 2.84 13.23
N ASP A 110 -6.54 3.34 14.35
CA ASP A 110 -6.34 4.77 14.60
C ASP A 110 -5.19 4.93 15.59
N THR A 111 -4.16 5.67 15.23
CA THR A 111 -3.01 5.93 16.10
C THR A 111 -2.52 7.35 15.92
N PHE A 112 -2.27 8.00 17.05
CA PHE A 112 -1.69 9.34 17.12
C PHE A 112 -0.29 9.26 17.72
N TRP A 113 0.61 10.07 17.20
CA TRP A 113 1.92 10.33 17.79
C TRP A 113 2.07 11.82 17.99
N LEU A 114 2.35 12.23 19.22
CA LEU A 114 2.67 13.60 19.58
C LEU A 114 4.19 13.72 19.63
N LEU A 115 4.73 14.64 18.84
CA LEU A 115 6.15 14.95 18.75
C LEU A 115 6.38 16.27 19.49
N GLY A 116 6.94 16.20 20.70
CA GLY A 116 7.26 17.37 21.50
C GLY A 116 8.54 18.08 21.04
N ALA A 117 8.69 19.34 21.43
CA ALA A 117 9.98 20.01 21.31
C ALA A 117 10.99 19.34 22.27
N GLY A 118 12.27 19.28 21.89
CA GLY A 118 13.29 18.69 22.74
C GLY A 118 14.69 18.78 22.13
N GLU A 119 15.70 18.65 22.97
CA GLU A 119 17.08 18.53 22.50
C GLU A 119 17.23 17.30 21.60
N GLY A 120 17.79 17.49 20.40
CA GLY A 120 17.88 16.44 19.38
C GLY A 120 16.64 16.26 18.50
N ALA A 121 15.61 17.10 18.65
CA ALA A 121 14.47 17.09 17.72
C ALA A 121 14.92 17.50 16.32
N THR A 122 14.52 16.72 15.32
CA THR A 122 14.84 16.98 13.90
C THR A 122 13.69 17.63 13.15
N VAL A 123 12.53 17.73 13.78
CA VAL A 123 11.31 18.35 13.23
C VAL A 123 10.67 19.28 14.27
N ALA A 124 9.86 20.22 13.78
CA ALA A 124 9.02 21.05 14.65
C ALA A 124 7.99 20.19 15.41
N PRO A 125 7.46 20.67 16.54
CA PRO A 125 6.36 20.01 17.23
C PRO A 125 5.22 19.67 16.29
N ALA A 126 4.73 18.44 16.37
CA ALA A 126 3.78 17.91 15.41
C ALA A 126 2.91 16.80 15.99
N ILE A 127 1.74 16.63 15.38
CA ILE A 127 0.79 15.55 15.63
C ILE A 127 0.73 14.74 14.35
N VAL A 128 1.09 13.47 14.44
CA VAL A 128 1.00 12.52 13.32
C VAL A 128 -0.14 11.57 13.62
N ARG A 129 -1.01 11.32 12.65
CA ARG A 129 -2.10 10.36 12.77
C ARG A 129 -2.17 9.45 11.55
N VAL A 130 -2.21 8.14 11.80
CA VAL A 130 -2.54 7.13 10.79
C VAL A 130 -3.86 6.50 11.17
N ARG A 131 -4.84 6.58 10.27
CA ARG A 131 -6.20 6.08 10.49
C ARG A 131 -6.68 5.23 9.32
N PHE A 132 -7.25 4.08 9.61
CA PHE A 132 -7.95 3.23 8.66
C PHE A 132 -9.47 3.49 8.69
N MET A 133 -10.04 3.80 7.53
CA MET A 133 -11.46 4.05 7.31
C MET A 133 -12.13 2.80 6.73
N GLN A 134 -12.62 1.92 7.61
CA GLN A 134 -13.13 0.60 7.23
C GLN A 134 -14.22 0.64 6.14
N TYR A 135 -15.18 1.58 6.22
CA TYR A 135 -16.27 1.68 5.24
C TYR A 135 -15.81 2.12 3.84
N ARG A 136 -14.68 2.83 3.75
CA ARG A 136 -14.16 3.34 2.48
C ARG A 136 -12.97 2.55 1.95
N ASN A 137 -12.44 1.62 2.74
CA ASN A 137 -11.23 0.88 2.45
C ASN A 137 -10.01 1.78 2.20
N GLU A 138 -9.93 2.87 2.98
CA GLU A 138 -8.96 3.95 2.81
C GLU A 138 -8.09 4.12 4.05
N VAL A 139 -6.87 4.60 3.86
CA VAL A 139 -5.92 4.94 4.92
C VAL A 139 -5.65 6.42 4.85
N HIS A 140 -5.88 7.12 5.94
CA HIS A 140 -5.63 8.53 6.09
C HIS A 140 -4.33 8.74 6.86
N LEU A 141 -3.41 9.49 6.26
CA LEU A 141 -2.26 10.05 6.96
C LEU A 141 -2.52 11.54 7.14
N GLU A 142 -2.69 11.96 8.39
CA GLU A 142 -2.95 13.34 8.77
C GLU A 142 -1.82 13.85 9.67
N ILE A 143 -1.27 15.01 9.34
CA ILE A 143 -0.17 15.62 10.11
C ILE A 143 -0.51 17.07 10.37
N ALA A 144 -0.43 17.48 11.63
CA ALA A 144 -0.48 18.88 12.04
C ALA A 144 0.88 19.27 12.62
N ALA A 145 1.36 20.47 12.37
CA ALA A 145 2.64 20.93 12.91
C ALA A 145 2.60 22.42 13.24
N GLU A 146 3.38 22.82 14.24
CA GLU A 146 3.44 24.22 14.71
C GLU A 146 3.96 25.17 13.62
N ARG A 147 5.01 24.76 12.92
CA ARG A 147 5.62 25.54 11.85
C ARG A 147 4.92 25.29 10.53
N GLU A 148 4.62 26.38 9.81
CA GLU A 148 4.14 26.32 8.44
C GLU A 148 5.10 25.52 7.52
N GLY A 149 4.53 24.64 6.70
CA GLY A 149 5.27 23.73 5.81
C GLY A 149 5.80 22.46 6.47
N ALA A 150 6.03 22.43 7.80
CA ALA A 150 6.61 21.28 8.48
C ALA A 150 5.74 20.01 8.36
N ALA A 151 4.41 20.16 8.38
CA ALA A 151 3.49 19.04 8.22
C ALA A 151 3.63 18.36 6.84
N GLY A 152 3.87 19.13 5.78
CA GLY A 152 4.15 18.62 4.44
C GLY A 152 5.49 17.89 4.37
N GLU A 153 6.55 18.48 4.93
CA GLU A 153 7.88 17.86 4.98
C GLU A 153 7.87 16.51 5.73
N ILE A 154 7.20 16.44 6.88
CA ILE A 154 7.04 15.20 7.66
C ILE A 154 6.24 14.17 6.84
N MET A 155 5.17 14.61 6.17
CA MET A 155 4.32 13.73 5.35
C MET A 155 5.11 13.09 4.21
N ASP A 156 5.85 13.90 3.46
CA ASP A 156 6.62 13.41 2.31
C ASP A 156 7.75 12.47 2.78
N ALA A 157 8.43 12.78 3.88
CA ALA A 157 9.44 11.89 4.47
C ALA A 157 8.85 10.52 4.89
N MET A 158 7.63 10.49 5.43
CA MET A 158 6.95 9.23 5.78
C MET A 158 6.51 8.45 4.55
N ILE A 159 6.03 9.12 3.50
CA ILE A 159 5.65 8.48 2.23
C ILE A 159 6.87 7.86 1.56
N ASP A 160 8.00 8.58 1.54
CA ASP A 160 9.26 8.07 1.00
C ASP A 160 9.75 6.86 1.79
N LEU A 161 9.69 6.93 3.12
CA LEU A 161 10.07 5.81 3.99
C LEU A 161 9.15 4.59 3.79
N ALA A 162 7.84 4.79 3.60
CA ALA A 162 6.88 3.74 3.28
C ALA A 162 7.17 3.10 1.92
N ALA A 163 7.47 3.90 0.89
CA ALA A 163 7.81 3.40 -0.43
C ALA A 163 9.14 2.61 -0.42
N ALA A 164 10.14 3.08 0.31
CA ALA A 164 11.44 2.42 0.42
C ALA A 164 11.35 1.07 1.16
N ASN A 165 10.47 0.95 2.15
CA ASN A 165 10.36 -0.21 3.03
C ASN A 165 9.06 -1.02 2.83
N SER A 166 8.49 -0.97 1.63
CA SER A 166 7.22 -1.62 1.36
C SER A 166 7.27 -3.12 1.62
N ILE A 167 6.29 -3.65 2.36
CA ILE A 167 6.17 -5.08 2.72
C ILE A 167 6.00 -6.00 1.50
N TYR A 168 5.61 -5.43 0.36
CA TYR A 168 5.40 -6.17 -0.88
C TYR A 168 6.69 -6.34 -1.70
N ARG A 169 7.78 -5.63 -1.36
CA ARG A 169 9.06 -5.77 -2.06
C ARG A 169 9.62 -7.17 -1.88
N ASN A 170 10.17 -7.73 -2.96
CA ASN A 170 10.78 -9.05 -3.00
C ASN A 170 9.82 -10.20 -2.67
N ARG A 171 8.50 -9.98 -2.87
CA ARG A 171 7.47 -10.99 -2.64
C ARG A 171 6.79 -11.36 -3.94
N MET A 172 6.17 -12.54 -3.93
CA MET A 172 5.19 -12.91 -4.95
C MET A 172 3.80 -12.40 -4.55
N ILE A 173 3.17 -11.60 -5.41
CA ILE A 173 1.90 -10.94 -5.15
C ILE A 173 0.95 -11.03 -6.34
N ALA A 174 -0.34 -10.83 -6.08
CA ALA A 174 -1.36 -10.56 -7.09
C ALA A 174 -2.08 -9.25 -6.75
N VAL A 175 -2.59 -8.59 -7.78
CA VAL A 175 -3.47 -7.44 -7.63
C VAL A 175 -4.91 -7.93 -7.71
N ALA A 176 -5.65 -7.79 -6.61
CA ALA A 176 -7.05 -8.22 -6.51
C ALA A 176 -7.97 -7.00 -6.63
N PHE A 177 -8.73 -6.94 -7.71
CA PHE A 177 -9.65 -5.84 -8.01
C PHE A 177 -11.02 -6.11 -7.39
N GLU A 178 -11.60 -5.08 -6.76
CA GLU A 178 -13.00 -5.10 -6.33
C GLU A 178 -13.90 -5.03 -7.57
N PRO A 179 -15.07 -5.71 -7.59
CA PRO A 179 -16.03 -5.55 -8.68
C PRO A 179 -16.47 -4.09 -8.80
N GLU A 180 -16.53 -3.57 -10.03
CA GLU A 180 -17.18 -2.27 -10.28
C GLU A 180 -18.63 -2.33 -9.78
N ILE A 181 -18.95 -1.52 -8.77
CA ILE A 181 -20.34 -1.23 -8.43
C ILE A 181 -20.78 -0.12 -9.37
N ARG A 182 -21.68 -0.47 -10.28
CA ARG A 182 -22.42 0.50 -11.09
C ARG A 182 -23.68 0.85 -10.33
N ASP A 183 -23.98 2.14 -10.23
CA ASP A 183 -25.27 2.54 -9.70
C ASP A 183 -26.41 2.19 -10.67
N ASP A 184 -27.65 2.38 -10.22
CA ASP A 184 -28.85 2.10 -11.05
C ASP A 184 -28.94 2.99 -12.30
N TYR A 185 -28.09 4.02 -12.42
CA TYR A 185 -27.99 4.92 -13.57
C TYR A 185 -26.86 4.54 -14.53
N GLY A 186 -26.06 3.52 -14.20
CA GLY A 186 -24.98 3.01 -15.03
C GLY A 186 -23.66 3.79 -14.90
N ASP A 187 -23.58 4.73 -13.97
CA ASP A 187 -22.36 5.47 -13.68
C ASP A 187 -21.45 4.64 -12.75
N VAL A 188 -20.14 4.70 -13.02
CA VAL A 188 -19.12 4.05 -12.18
C VAL A 188 -18.78 5.00 -11.04
N GLU A 189 -19.33 4.76 -9.85
CA GLU A 189 -19.15 5.64 -8.68
C GLU A 189 -17.73 5.64 -8.08
N SER A 190 -16.86 4.68 -8.44
CA SER A 190 -15.60 4.46 -7.72
C SER A 190 -14.35 4.47 -8.61
N ALA A 191 -13.29 5.13 -8.14
CA ALA A 191 -11.94 4.89 -8.63
C ALA A 191 -11.61 3.41 -8.48
N GLU A 192 -10.89 2.80 -9.44
CA GLU A 192 -10.50 1.39 -9.39
C GLU A 192 -9.92 1.03 -8.02
N ARG A 193 -10.67 0.26 -7.23
CA ARG A 193 -10.23 -0.22 -5.92
C ARG A 193 -9.60 -1.59 -6.09
N PHE A 194 -8.37 -1.72 -5.61
CA PHE A 194 -7.69 -3.00 -5.52
C PHE A 194 -6.91 -3.12 -4.21
N ASP A 195 -6.75 -4.36 -3.75
CA ASP A 195 -5.79 -4.72 -2.71
C ASP A 195 -4.67 -5.58 -3.32
N ILE A 196 -3.56 -5.71 -2.59
CA ILE A 196 -2.45 -6.57 -2.96
C ILE A 196 -2.47 -7.80 -2.07
N VAL A 197 -2.48 -8.97 -2.70
CA VAL A 197 -2.54 -10.27 -2.03
C VAL A 197 -1.19 -10.95 -2.14
N PHE A 198 -0.65 -11.44 -1.02
CA PHE A 198 0.54 -12.28 -1.03
C PHE A 198 0.23 -13.66 -1.58
N LEU A 199 1.08 -14.15 -2.46
CA LEU A 199 1.03 -15.49 -3.02
C LEU A 199 2.15 -16.35 -2.44
N ARG A 200 1.93 -17.67 -2.47
CA ARG A 200 2.97 -18.62 -2.06
C ARG A 200 4.05 -18.65 -3.12
N GLU A 201 5.28 -18.41 -2.71
CA GLU A 201 6.43 -18.61 -3.59
C GLU A 201 6.60 -20.09 -3.92
N PRO A 202 6.65 -20.46 -5.22
CA PRO A 202 6.93 -21.82 -5.63
C PRO A 202 8.39 -22.17 -5.31
N LYS A 203 8.65 -23.47 -5.15
CA LYS A 203 10.01 -24.00 -5.05
C LYS A 203 10.25 -24.87 -6.28
N ILE A 204 10.92 -24.30 -7.28
CA ILE A 204 11.22 -24.97 -8.54
C ILE A 204 12.72 -24.89 -8.73
N SER A 205 13.35 -26.04 -8.86
CA SER A 205 14.78 -26.19 -9.11
C SER A 205 15.07 -26.27 -10.60
N ASP A 206 16.35 -26.22 -10.94
CA ASP A 206 16.81 -26.34 -12.32
C ASP A 206 16.47 -27.70 -12.96
N GLU A 207 16.45 -28.75 -12.14
CA GLU A 207 16.16 -30.13 -12.52
C GLU A 207 14.67 -30.34 -12.85
N ASP A 208 13.80 -29.47 -12.34
CA ASP A 208 12.36 -29.51 -12.61
C ASP A 208 12.00 -28.94 -14.01
N ILE A 209 12.96 -28.32 -14.70
CA ILE A 209 12.74 -27.67 -16.00
C ILE A 209 13.35 -28.46 -17.14
N ILE A 210 12.47 -29.01 -17.97
CA ILE A 210 12.82 -29.69 -19.22
C ILE A 210 12.66 -28.71 -20.37
N LEU A 211 13.76 -28.09 -20.79
CA LEU A 211 13.85 -27.22 -21.96
C LEU A 211 15.08 -27.58 -22.78
N ASP A 212 15.02 -27.29 -24.09
CA ASP A 212 16.21 -27.33 -24.93
C ASP A 212 17.31 -26.42 -24.35
N THR A 213 18.55 -26.90 -24.37
CA THR A 213 19.70 -26.19 -23.79
C THR A 213 19.92 -24.81 -24.41
N GLY A 214 19.68 -24.66 -25.72
CA GLY A 214 19.76 -23.38 -26.41
C GLY A 214 18.67 -22.42 -25.96
N ILE A 215 17.42 -22.90 -25.86
CA ILE A 215 16.28 -22.09 -25.37
C ILE A 215 16.54 -21.63 -23.93
N LYS A 216 16.99 -22.54 -23.06
CA LYS A 216 17.29 -22.22 -21.66
C LYS A 216 18.38 -21.15 -21.54
N ALA A 217 19.45 -21.26 -22.34
CA ALA A 217 20.52 -20.26 -22.36
C ALA A 217 20.01 -18.87 -22.82
N VAL A 218 19.11 -18.82 -23.80
CA VAL A 218 18.47 -17.58 -24.25
C VAL A 218 17.61 -16.98 -23.15
N LEU A 219 16.84 -17.79 -22.41
CA LEU A 219 16.00 -17.34 -21.31
C LEU A 219 16.82 -16.77 -20.14
N GLU A 220 17.84 -17.50 -19.68
CA GLU A 220 18.76 -17.03 -18.62
C GLU A 220 19.39 -15.69 -19.01
N ARG A 221 19.91 -15.57 -20.24
CA ARG A 221 20.50 -14.32 -20.74
C ARG A 221 19.50 -13.17 -20.82
N THR A 222 18.26 -13.44 -21.19
CA THR A 222 17.24 -12.41 -21.43
C THR A 222 16.60 -11.91 -20.14
N VAL A 223 16.50 -12.78 -19.12
CA VAL A 223 15.78 -12.49 -17.88
C VAL A 223 16.74 -12.33 -16.71
N VAL A 224 17.56 -13.34 -16.42
CA VAL A 224 18.43 -13.38 -15.23
C VAL A 224 19.64 -12.48 -15.40
N ASP A 225 20.43 -12.66 -16.48
CA ASP A 225 21.60 -11.81 -16.73
C ASP A 225 21.20 -10.34 -16.94
N PHE A 226 20.05 -10.13 -17.58
CA PHE A 226 19.50 -8.79 -17.75
C PHE A 226 19.18 -8.13 -16.40
N HIS A 227 18.49 -8.83 -15.49
CA HIS A 227 18.19 -8.33 -14.15
C HIS A 227 19.47 -7.95 -13.40
N ASN A 228 20.46 -8.85 -13.38
CA ASN A 228 21.74 -8.63 -12.72
C ASN A 228 22.50 -7.41 -13.25
N ARG A 229 22.33 -7.08 -14.53
CA ARG A 229 23.01 -5.96 -15.19
C ARG A 229 22.10 -4.76 -15.46
N ARG A 230 20.86 -4.77 -14.98
CA ARG A 230 19.84 -3.77 -15.31
C ARG A 230 20.30 -2.36 -14.97
N ALA A 231 20.88 -2.16 -13.79
CA ALA A 231 21.38 -0.85 -13.35
C ALA A 231 22.52 -0.32 -14.25
N GLU A 232 23.42 -1.20 -14.72
CA GLU A 232 24.49 -0.82 -15.65
C GLU A 232 23.93 -0.45 -17.02
N LEU A 233 23.01 -1.25 -17.54
CA LEU A 233 22.35 -1.01 -18.82
C LEU A 233 21.62 0.35 -18.82
N MET A 234 20.89 0.66 -17.74
CA MET A 234 20.21 1.95 -17.60
C MET A 234 21.19 3.14 -17.54
N LYS A 235 22.34 2.98 -16.87
CA LYS A 235 23.40 4.02 -16.87
C LYS A 235 23.99 4.28 -18.26
N LEU A 236 23.96 3.28 -19.14
CA LEU A 236 24.39 3.38 -20.54
C LEU A 236 23.27 3.90 -21.47
N GLY A 237 22.11 4.29 -20.94
CA GLY A 237 20.96 4.74 -21.73
C GLY A 237 20.25 3.61 -22.48
N LEU A 238 20.51 2.34 -22.13
CA LEU A 238 19.83 1.19 -22.73
C LEU A 238 18.49 0.91 -22.03
N PRO A 239 17.51 0.29 -22.72
CA PRO A 239 16.21 0.02 -22.14
C PRO A 239 16.28 -0.80 -20.84
N GLY A 240 15.68 -0.27 -19.78
CA GLY A 240 15.61 -0.90 -18.45
C GLY A 240 14.51 -1.97 -18.30
N LYS A 241 13.95 -2.45 -19.42
CA LYS A 241 12.85 -3.42 -19.49
C LYS A 241 13.10 -4.48 -20.56
N ARG A 242 12.57 -5.70 -20.33
CA ARG A 242 12.59 -6.83 -21.27
C ARG A 242 11.25 -7.57 -21.19
N GLY A 243 10.79 -8.07 -22.32
CA GLY A 243 9.62 -8.93 -22.43
C GLY A 243 9.99 -10.28 -23.02
N VAL A 244 9.37 -11.35 -22.51
CA VAL A 244 9.47 -12.71 -23.04
C VAL A 244 8.06 -13.24 -23.23
N LEU A 245 7.75 -13.75 -24.42
CA LEU A 245 6.47 -14.38 -24.72
C LEU A 245 6.67 -15.89 -24.90
N PHE A 246 6.02 -16.68 -24.06
CA PHE A 246 5.95 -18.12 -24.23
C PHE A 246 4.71 -18.48 -25.05
N TYR A 247 4.90 -19.18 -26.17
CA TYR A 247 3.82 -19.68 -27.02
C TYR A 247 4.03 -21.16 -27.35
N GLY A 248 2.94 -21.85 -27.66
CA GLY A 248 2.95 -23.26 -28.03
C GLY A 248 1.77 -24.04 -27.43
N PRO A 249 1.63 -25.33 -27.78
CA PRO A 249 0.51 -26.17 -27.34
C PRO A 249 0.29 -26.16 -25.81
N PRO A 250 -0.94 -26.36 -25.31
CA PRO A 250 -1.17 -26.55 -23.88
C PRO A 250 -0.38 -27.76 -23.35
N GLY A 251 0.03 -27.71 -22.08
CA GLY A 251 0.81 -28.80 -21.45
C GLY A 251 2.32 -28.81 -21.72
N THR A 252 2.86 -27.81 -22.44
CA THR A 252 4.30 -27.68 -22.77
C THR A 252 5.15 -27.03 -21.66
N GLY A 253 4.63 -26.88 -20.44
CA GLY A 253 5.40 -26.34 -19.33
C GLY A 253 5.63 -24.82 -19.32
N LYS A 254 4.92 -24.03 -20.15
CA LYS A 254 5.03 -22.55 -20.20
C LYS A 254 4.89 -21.89 -18.81
N THR A 255 3.76 -22.14 -18.14
CA THR A 255 3.47 -21.62 -16.80
C THR A 255 4.50 -22.07 -15.77
N HIS A 256 4.98 -23.32 -15.89
CA HIS A 256 5.99 -23.87 -14.99
C HIS A 256 7.34 -23.16 -15.18
N THR A 257 7.72 -22.90 -16.43
CA THR A 257 8.93 -22.14 -16.79
C THR A 257 8.88 -20.71 -16.27
N CYS A 258 7.74 -20.03 -16.38
CA CYS A 258 7.58 -18.69 -15.81
C CYS A 258 7.78 -18.66 -14.29
N LYS A 259 7.22 -19.64 -13.57
CA LYS A 259 7.40 -19.76 -12.12
C LYS A 259 8.85 -20.09 -11.74
N TYR A 260 9.53 -20.91 -12.54
CA TYR A 260 10.97 -21.14 -12.38
C TYR A 260 11.78 -19.86 -12.54
N LEU A 261 11.51 -19.05 -13.57
CA LEU A 261 12.19 -17.77 -13.76
C LEU A 261 11.96 -16.83 -12.57
N ALA A 262 10.76 -16.81 -12.00
CA ALA A 262 10.49 -16.06 -10.77
C ALA A 262 11.34 -16.55 -9.59
N CYS A 263 11.54 -17.87 -9.43
CA CYS A 263 12.44 -18.44 -8.41
C CYS A 263 13.92 -18.11 -8.64
N ARG A 264 14.35 -17.94 -9.90
CA ARG A 264 15.74 -17.61 -10.27
C ARG A 264 16.10 -16.14 -10.00
N LEU A 265 15.10 -15.26 -9.95
CA LEU A 265 15.28 -13.82 -9.75
C LEU A 265 15.29 -13.48 -8.26
N GLU A 266 16.48 -13.38 -7.68
CA GLU A 266 16.63 -12.93 -6.30
C GLU A 266 16.28 -11.44 -6.14
N SER A 267 15.65 -11.09 -5.02
CA SER A 267 15.30 -9.72 -4.67
C SER A 267 14.47 -8.99 -5.75
N VAL A 268 13.50 -9.71 -6.33
CA VAL A 268 12.54 -9.18 -7.30
C VAL A 268 11.12 -9.38 -6.81
N THR A 269 10.31 -8.33 -6.91
CA THR A 269 8.87 -8.44 -6.67
C THR A 269 8.22 -9.13 -7.86
N THR A 270 7.57 -10.28 -7.66
CA THR A 270 6.85 -10.97 -8.74
C THR A 270 5.36 -10.68 -8.65
N ILE A 271 4.78 -10.12 -9.71
CA ILE A 271 3.35 -9.83 -9.79
C ILE A 271 2.71 -10.79 -10.78
N ILE A 272 1.75 -11.59 -10.31
CA ILE A 272 1.00 -12.53 -11.15
C ILE A 272 -0.36 -11.92 -11.50
N ALA A 273 -0.65 -11.84 -12.78
CA ALA A 273 -1.95 -11.43 -13.31
C ALA A 273 -2.50 -12.49 -14.28
N THR A 274 -3.76 -12.88 -14.06
CA THR A 274 -4.46 -13.90 -14.86
C THR A 274 -5.94 -13.52 -14.98
N GLY A 275 -6.60 -14.03 -16.03
CA GLY A 275 -8.03 -13.86 -16.24
C GLY A 275 -8.47 -12.38 -16.23
N LYS A 276 -9.47 -12.05 -15.40
CA LYS A 276 -10.04 -10.69 -15.34
C LYS A 276 -9.04 -9.62 -14.90
N ALA A 277 -8.00 -9.97 -14.15
CA ALA A 277 -7.00 -9.00 -13.68
C ALA A 277 -6.24 -8.35 -14.86
N LEU A 278 -6.11 -9.05 -16.00
CA LEU A 278 -5.48 -8.52 -17.21
C LEU A 278 -6.21 -7.31 -17.79
N GLY A 279 -7.50 -7.11 -17.47
CA GLY A 279 -8.24 -5.92 -17.84
C GLY A 279 -7.76 -4.63 -17.16
N TYR A 280 -6.94 -4.76 -16.11
CA TYR A 280 -6.44 -3.65 -15.30
C TYR A 280 -4.91 -3.49 -15.42
N ILE A 281 -4.40 -3.65 -16.65
CA ILE A 281 -2.96 -3.72 -16.91
C ILE A 281 -2.20 -2.46 -16.46
N LYS A 282 -2.82 -1.27 -16.59
CA LYS A 282 -2.24 -0.01 -16.12
C LYS A 282 -2.04 0.03 -14.61
N SER A 283 -3.01 -0.46 -13.85
CA SER A 283 -2.93 -0.57 -12.39
C SER A 283 -1.86 -1.58 -11.97
N ILE A 284 -1.78 -2.74 -12.63
CA ILE A 284 -0.71 -3.74 -12.44
C ILE A 284 0.68 -3.14 -12.71
N CYS A 285 0.87 -2.50 -13.86
CA CYS A 285 2.13 -1.87 -14.23
C CYS A 285 2.52 -0.73 -13.28
N SER A 286 1.55 0.01 -12.73
CA SER A 286 1.81 1.05 -11.74
C SER A 286 2.32 0.47 -10.42
N VAL A 287 1.75 -0.63 -9.95
CA VAL A 287 2.27 -1.38 -8.79
C VAL A 287 3.67 -1.92 -9.09
N ALA A 288 3.90 -2.46 -10.29
CA ALA A 288 5.20 -2.95 -10.74
C ALA A 288 6.28 -1.86 -10.70
N ARG A 289 5.97 -0.65 -11.18
CA ARG A 289 6.88 0.51 -11.12
C ARG A 289 7.18 0.95 -9.70
N LEU A 290 6.19 0.93 -8.81
CA LEU A 290 6.38 1.29 -7.41
C LEU A 290 7.28 0.28 -6.67
N LEU A 291 7.17 -1.00 -7.02
CA LEU A 291 7.86 -2.11 -6.36
C LEU A 291 9.11 -2.60 -7.12
N GLN A 292 9.68 -1.77 -8.01
CA GLN A 292 10.91 -2.11 -8.74
C GLN A 292 12.05 -2.53 -7.80
N PRO A 293 12.86 -3.53 -8.19
CA PRO A 293 12.77 -4.32 -9.42
C PRO A 293 11.59 -5.31 -9.40
N SER A 294 10.90 -5.47 -10.53
CA SER A 294 9.70 -6.32 -10.62
C SER A 294 9.67 -7.23 -11.85
N LEU A 295 9.16 -8.44 -11.68
CA LEU A 295 8.74 -9.34 -12.75
C LEU A 295 7.20 -9.34 -12.81
N VAL A 296 6.62 -9.03 -13.96
CA VAL A 296 5.17 -9.14 -14.18
C VAL A 296 4.91 -10.38 -15.03
N LEU A 297 4.24 -11.37 -14.43
CA LEU A 297 3.81 -12.60 -15.09
C LEU A 297 2.35 -12.48 -15.51
N LEU A 298 2.11 -12.41 -16.82
CA LEU A 298 0.79 -12.43 -17.41
C LEU A 298 0.49 -13.85 -17.90
N GLU A 299 -0.50 -14.52 -17.29
CA GLU A 299 -0.95 -15.86 -17.71
C GLU A 299 -2.23 -15.76 -18.55
N ASP A 300 -2.39 -16.70 -19.49
CA ASP A 300 -3.58 -16.82 -20.37
C ASP A 300 -3.93 -15.52 -21.11
N VAL A 301 -2.90 -14.83 -21.60
CA VAL A 301 -3.02 -13.56 -22.33
C VAL A 301 -3.89 -13.70 -23.60
N ASP A 302 -3.90 -14.87 -24.21
CA ASP A 302 -4.76 -15.19 -25.36
C ASP A 302 -6.24 -15.07 -25.01
N LEU A 303 -6.67 -15.40 -23.79
CA LEU A 303 -8.08 -15.26 -23.38
C LEU A 303 -8.57 -13.81 -23.38
N VAL A 304 -7.66 -12.84 -23.26
CA VAL A 304 -7.99 -11.41 -23.16
C VAL A 304 -7.70 -10.67 -24.46
N PHE A 305 -6.74 -11.14 -25.25
CA PHE A 305 -6.31 -10.47 -26.48
C PHE A 305 -6.80 -11.14 -27.78
N ALA A 306 -7.37 -12.35 -27.75
CA ALA A 306 -7.70 -13.10 -28.98
C ALA A 306 -8.92 -12.59 -29.75
N ASP A 307 -9.89 -11.89 -29.12
CA ASP A 307 -11.16 -11.62 -29.79
C ASP A 307 -11.22 -10.26 -30.50
N ARG A 308 -10.55 -10.19 -31.66
CA ARG A 308 -10.67 -9.04 -32.60
C ARG A 308 -11.99 -9.04 -33.38
N GLN A 309 -12.75 -10.15 -33.40
CA GLN A 309 -14.03 -10.23 -34.12
C GLN A 309 -15.18 -9.61 -33.31
N ILE A 310 -15.08 -9.62 -31.97
CA ILE A 310 -16.08 -9.00 -31.09
C ILE A 310 -15.71 -7.56 -30.70
N ASN A 311 -14.42 -7.20 -30.69
CA ASN A 311 -14.01 -5.83 -30.32
C ASN A 311 -12.88 -5.29 -31.22
N PRO A 312 -13.21 -4.62 -32.36
CA PRO A 312 -12.23 -4.13 -33.33
C PRO A 312 -11.28 -3.04 -32.80
N TYR A 313 -11.53 -2.54 -31.58
CA TYR A 313 -10.70 -1.56 -30.87
C TYR A 313 -10.37 -2.04 -29.45
N SER A 314 -9.92 -3.29 -29.26
CA SER A 314 -9.56 -3.78 -27.91
C SER A 314 -8.60 -2.79 -27.24
N PRO A 315 -9.08 -1.97 -26.28
CA PRO A 315 -8.28 -0.88 -25.71
C PRO A 315 -7.14 -1.46 -24.87
N ILE A 316 -7.33 -2.67 -24.34
CA ILE A 316 -6.42 -3.35 -23.42
C ILE A 316 -5.11 -3.74 -24.12
N LEU A 317 -5.15 -4.18 -25.39
CA LEU A 317 -3.91 -4.49 -26.12
C LEU A 317 -3.11 -3.21 -26.40
N GLY A 318 -3.79 -2.13 -26.81
CA GLY A 318 -3.15 -0.83 -26.99
C GLY A 318 -2.55 -0.33 -25.69
N GLU A 319 -3.31 -0.37 -24.59
CA GLU A 319 -2.85 0.04 -23.27
C GLU A 319 -1.68 -0.81 -22.78
N PHE A 320 -1.70 -2.13 -23.02
CA PHE A 320 -0.57 -3.00 -22.69
C PHE A 320 0.67 -2.63 -23.50
N MET A 321 0.54 -2.36 -24.80
CA MET A 321 1.64 -1.88 -25.64
C MET A 321 2.18 -0.53 -25.14
N ASP A 322 1.31 0.39 -24.75
CA ASP A 322 1.70 1.68 -24.18
C ASP A 322 2.49 1.50 -22.87
N GLN A 323 2.05 0.58 -22.00
CA GLN A 323 2.80 0.22 -20.79
C GLN A 323 4.15 -0.44 -21.11
N LEU A 324 4.24 -1.23 -22.18
CA LEU A 324 5.49 -1.86 -22.62
C LEU A 324 6.45 -0.87 -23.27
N ASP A 325 5.97 0.12 -24.03
CA ASP A 325 6.79 1.07 -24.78
C ASP A 325 7.19 2.28 -23.93
N GLY A 326 6.39 2.64 -22.93
CA GLY A 326 6.70 3.72 -21.98
C GLY A 326 6.58 5.12 -22.58
N PHE A 327 5.82 5.27 -23.68
CA PHE A 327 5.54 6.59 -24.29
C PHE A 327 4.68 7.51 -23.40
N GLY A 328 4.09 6.99 -22.32
CA GLY A 328 3.30 7.76 -21.35
C GLY A 328 4.05 8.21 -20.10
N GLU A 329 5.39 8.16 -20.08
CA GLU A 329 6.25 8.62 -18.98
C GLU A 329 6.97 9.93 -19.31
#